data_AF-A0A2V3HWG5-F1
#
_entry.id   AF-A0A2V3HWG5-F1
#
_cell.length_a   1.000
_cell.length_b   1.000
_cell.length_c   1.000
_cell.angle_alpha   90.00
_cell.angle_beta   90.00
_cell.angle_gamma   90.00
#
_symmetry.space_group_name_H-M   'P 1'
#
loop_
_entity.id
_entity.type
_entity.pdbx_description
1 polymer ?
#
loop_
_entity_poly.entity_id
_entity_poly.type
_entity_poly.pdbx_seq_one_letter_code
_entity_poly.pdbx_strand_id
1 'polypeptide(L)'
;MRLASASERRHLWLEKRLRERELTLTAAPLLAAEEEQVTGVEVREQVGATLAGKLEAARMELRLAEHAGHELPDAVLVADTLVEDPDDTHQSLGQPDGREQAAGMLLRLSGRRHLVWSGTTLLTRDAADWVSQSWIESATVEVCWNCSTRNHGRARPAPMTSLA
;
A
#
# COMPACT_ATOMS: atom_id res chain seq x y z
N MET A 1 -10.07 -14.64 8.45
CA MET A 1 -9.60 -13.24 8.29
C MET A 1 -10.30 -12.59 7.09
N ARG A 2 -10.65 -11.31 7.17
CA ARG A 2 -11.25 -10.52 6.07
C ARG A 2 -10.27 -9.46 5.55
N LEU A 3 -10.04 -9.41 4.26
CA LEU A 3 -9.39 -8.30 3.56
C LEU A 3 -10.48 -7.32 3.09
N ALA A 4 -10.49 -6.13 3.68
CA ALA A 4 -11.40 -5.04 3.32
C ALA A 4 -10.82 -4.24 2.14
N SER A 5 -10.82 -4.86 0.96
CA SER A 5 -10.28 -4.30 -0.28
C SER A 5 -10.83 -4.98 -1.53
N ALA A 6 -11.05 -4.20 -2.60
CA ALA A 6 -11.29 -4.70 -3.96
C ALA A 6 -10.00 -5.07 -4.74
N SER A 7 -8.81 -4.93 -4.14
CA SER A 7 -7.55 -5.14 -4.85
C SER A 7 -7.26 -6.63 -5.05
N GLU A 8 -7.42 -7.10 -6.29
CA GLU A 8 -7.07 -8.48 -6.69
C GLU A 8 -5.60 -8.81 -6.37
N ARG A 9 -4.68 -7.88 -6.63
CA ARG A 9 -3.26 -8.04 -6.30
C ARG A 9 -3.03 -8.36 -4.81
N ARG A 10 -3.69 -7.61 -3.90
CA ARG A 10 -3.57 -7.84 -2.46
C ARG A 10 -4.22 -9.15 -2.04
N HIS A 11 -5.39 -9.47 -2.59
CA HIS A 11 -6.08 -10.73 -2.32
C HIS A 11 -5.21 -11.93 -2.68
N LEU A 12 -4.73 -12.01 -3.93
CA LEU A 12 -3.91 -13.13 -4.40
C LEU A 12 -2.60 -13.27 -3.62
N TRP A 13 -1.94 -12.16 -3.30
CA TRP A 13 -0.70 -12.17 -2.53
C TRP A 13 -0.90 -12.67 -1.10
N LEU A 14 -1.97 -12.22 -0.43
CA LEU A 14 -2.28 -12.63 0.95
C LEU A 14 -2.81 -14.06 1.00
N GLU A 15 -3.72 -14.43 0.11
CA GLU A 15 -4.33 -15.77 0.07
C GLU A 15 -3.26 -16.84 -0.04
N LYS A 16 -2.28 -16.67 -0.94
CA LYS A 16 -1.16 -17.60 -1.09
C LYS A 16 -0.41 -17.81 0.24
N ARG A 17 -0.05 -16.73 0.94
CA ARG A 17 0.75 -16.78 2.18
C ARG A 17 -0.04 -17.26 3.40
N LEU A 18 -1.35 -17.01 3.42
CA LEU A 18 -2.23 -17.42 4.51
C LEU A 18 -2.64 -18.89 4.37
N ARG A 19 -2.80 -19.39 3.15
CA ARG A 19 -3.04 -20.80 2.88
C ARG A 19 -1.90 -21.69 3.36
N GLU A 20 -0.66 -21.24 3.20
CA GLU A 20 0.54 -21.90 3.76
C GLU A 20 0.54 -21.98 5.30
N ARG A 21 -0.33 -21.20 5.96
CA ARG A 21 -0.51 -21.13 7.41
C ARG A 21 -1.88 -21.66 7.86
N GLU A 22 -2.63 -22.32 6.98
CA GLU A 22 -3.97 -22.87 7.27
C GLU A 22 -4.99 -21.80 7.69
N LEU A 23 -4.78 -20.54 7.29
CA LEU A 23 -5.69 -19.42 7.56
C LEU A 23 -6.59 -19.14 6.35
N THR A 24 -7.89 -19.02 6.59
CA THR A 24 -8.87 -18.67 5.55
C THR A 24 -8.96 -17.15 5.38
N LEU A 25 -8.92 -16.70 4.12
CA LEU A 25 -9.05 -15.31 3.72
C LEU A 25 -10.31 -15.10 2.89
N THR A 26 -11.16 -14.18 3.31
CA THR A 26 -12.22 -13.61 2.47
C THR A 26 -11.83 -12.19 2.07
N ALA A 27 -12.19 -11.76 0.86
CA ALA A 27 -11.92 -10.40 0.38
C ALA A 27 -13.20 -9.75 -0.16
N ALA A 28 -13.46 -8.52 0.28
CA ALA A 28 -14.53 -7.69 -0.22
C ALA A 28 -14.16 -6.21 -0.03
N PRO A 29 -14.56 -5.30 -0.92
CA PRO A 29 -14.44 -3.87 -0.66
C PRO A 29 -15.23 -3.45 0.57
N LEU A 30 -14.85 -2.32 1.17
CA LEU A 30 -15.69 -1.63 2.12
C LEU A 30 -16.96 -1.10 1.41
N LEU A 31 -18.07 -1.07 2.14
CA LEU A 31 -19.36 -0.54 1.71
C LEU A 31 -19.36 0.99 1.67
N ALA A 32 -18.63 1.62 2.59
CA ALA A 32 -18.45 3.05 2.58
C ALA A 32 -17.69 3.48 1.31
N ALA A 33 -18.15 4.55 0.69
CA ALA A 33 -17.40 5.19 -0.39
C ALA A 33 -16.04 5.68 0.13
N GLU A 34 -15.01 5.67 -0.71
CA GLU A 34 -13.74 6.29 -0.35
C GLU A 34 -13.94 7.81 -0.18
N GLU A 35 -13.41 8.34 0.92
CA GLU A 35 -13.41 9.78 1.17
C GLU A 35 -12.43 10.49 0.21
N GLU A 36 -12.68 11.78 -0.02
CA GLU A 36 -11.77 12.60 -0.83
C GLU A 36 -10.38 12.62 -0.19
N GLN A 37 -9.34 12.44 -1.02
CA GLN A 37 -7.97 12.42 -0.54
C GLN A 37 -7.60 13.78 0.06
N VAL A 38 -6.93 13.75 1.21
CA VAL A 38 -6.33 14.96 1.78
C VAL A 38 -5.20 15.40 0.84
N THR A 39 -5.25 16.64 0.38
CA THR A 39 -4.23 17.22 -0.51
C THR A 39 -3.42 18.30 0.20
N GLY A 40 -2.18 18.54 -0.25
CA GLY A 40 -1.34 19.64 0.27
C GLY A 40 -0.60 19.33 1.57
N VAL A 41 -0.59 18.06 1.98
CA VAL A 41 0.28 17.50 3.03
C VAL A 41 1.18 16.44 2.41
N GLU A 42 2.24 16.03 3.11
CA GLU A 42 3.14 14.97 2.66
C GLU A 42 2.39 13.67 2.29
N VAL A 43 2.76 13.00 1.20
CA VAL A 43 2.05 11.78 0.73
C VAL A 43 1.96 10.69 1.80
N ARG A 44 2.96 10.57 2.67
CA ARG A 44 2.91 9.68 3.85
C ARG A 44 1.71 9.98 4.75
N GLU A 45 1.42 11.26 4.99
CA GLU A 45 0.28 11.70 5.80
C GLU A 45 -1.04 11.47 5.07
N GLN A 46 -1.07 11.64 3.74
CA GLN A 46 -2.24 11.30 2.91
C GLN A 46 -2.62 9.83 3.01
N VAL A 47 -1.63 8.93 2.95
CA VAL A 47 -1.83 7.48 3.19
C VAL A 47 -2.36 7.24 4.60
N GLY A 48 -1.80 7.92 5.60
CA GLY A 48 -2.27 7.82 6.98
C GLY A 48 -3.74 8.23 7.15
N ALA A 49 -4.13 9.35 6.55
CA ALA A 49 -5.51 9.85 6.58
C ALA A 49 -6.47 8.88 5.88
N THR A 50 -6.12 8.41 4.68
CA THR A 50 -6.94 7.45 3.92
C THR A 50 -7.09 6.13 4.67
N LEU A 51 -6.00 5.64 5.28
CA LEU A 51 -6.02 4.43 6.08
C LEU A 51 -6.90 4.58 7.34
N ALA A 52 -6.89 5.75 7.98
CA ALA A 52 -7.76 6.06 9.11
C ALA A 52 -9.24 6.06 8.72
N GLY A 53 -9.59 6.66 7.57
CA GLY A 53 -10.95 6.58 7.03
C GLY A 53 -11.39 5.15 6.75
N LYS A 54 -10.53 4.34 6.12
CA LYS A 54 -10.77 2.91 5.87
C LYS A 54 -10.95 2.11 7.16
N LEU A 55 -10.18 2.42 8.20
CA LEU A 55 -10.29 1.82 9.53
C LEU A 55 -11.67 2.11 10.15
N GLU A 56 -12.10 3.36 10.14
CA GLU A 56 -13.40 3.73 10.72
C GLU A 56 -14.58 3.13 9.94
N ALA A 57 -14.51 3.11 8.61
CA ALA A 57 -15.48 2.40 7.78
C ALA A 57 -15.55 0.89 8.12
N ALA A 58 -14.39 0.23 8.26
CA ALA A 58 -14.34 -1.18 8.64
C ALA A 58 -14.94 -1.43 10.03
N ARG A 59 -14.70 -0.54 11.00
CA ARG A 59 -15.29 -0.61 12.35
C ARG A 59 -16.80 -0.43 12.31
N MET A 60 -17.30 0.51 11.52
CA MET A 60 -18.74 0.72 11.35
C MET A 60 -19.41 -0.53 10.77
N GLU A 61 -18.84 -1.13 9.73
CA GLU A 61 -19.37 -2.38 9.17
C GLU A 61 -19.37 -3.54 10.18
N LEU A 62 -18.30 -3.69 10.96
CA LEU A 62 -18.22 -4.73 11.99
C LEU A 62 -19.30 -4.53 13.06
N ARG A 63 -19.53 -3.29 13.51
CA ARG A 63 -20.61 -2.97 14.44
C ARG A 63 -21.98 -3.29 13.85
N LEU A 64 -22.22 -2.93 12.59
CA LEU A 64 -23.49 -3.23 11.92
C LEU A 64 -23.71 -4.74 11.76
N ALA A 65 -22.66 -5.48 11.37
CA ALA A 65 -22.70 -6.93 11.27
C ALA A 65 -22.99 -7.60 12.62
N GLU A 66 -22.37 -7.11 13.70
CA GLU A 66 -22.60 -7.59 15.06
C GLU A 66 -24.05 -7.35 15.50
N HIS A 67 -24.59 -6.14 15.29
CA HIS A 67 -25.98 -5.82 15.62
C HIS A 67 -26.98 -6.65 14.81
N ALA A 68 -26.64 -7.00 13.57
CA ALA A 68 -27.46 -7.86 12.70
C ALA A 68 -27.33 -9.36 13.02
N GLY A 69 -26.46 -9.75 13.97
CA GLY A 69 -26.22 -11.14 14.33
C GLY A 69 -25.46 -11.93 13.26
N HIS A 70 -24.70 -11.26 12.39
CA HIS A 70 -23.83 -11.92 11.41
C HIS A 70 -22.55 -12.45 12.07
N GLU A 71 -22.01 -13.51 11.50
CA GLU A 71 -20.70 -14.03 11.90
C GLU A 71 -19.61 -12.98 11.62
N LEU A 72 -18.80 -12.69 12.63
CA LEU A 72 -17.70 -11.74 12.53
C LEU A 72 -16.40 -12.47 12.20
N PRO A 73 -15.52 -11.90 11.34
CA PRO A 73 -14.20 -12.47 11.11
C PRO A 73 -13.33 -12.34 12.36
N ASP A 74 -12.32 -13.21 12.53
CA ASP A 74 -11.36 -13.08 13.64
C ASP A 74 -10.50 -11.81 13.57
N ALA A 75 -10.27 -11.35 12.34
CA ALA A 75 -9.47 -10.18 12.04
C ALA A 75 -9.88 -9.54 10.72
N VAL A 76 -9.73 -8.21 10.61
CA VAL A 76 -9.96 -7.43 9.39
C VAL A 76 -8.68 -6.67 9.02
N LEU A 77 -8.32 -6.69 7.75
CA LEU A 77 -7.18 -5.94 7.22
C LEU A 77 -7.66 -4.87 6.24
N VAL A 78 -7.31 -3.63 6.50
CA VAL A 78 -7.42 -2.52 5.54
C VAL A 78 -6.03 -2.11 5.09
N ALA A 79 -5.92 -1.63 3.87
CA ALA A 79 -4.66 -1.10 3.36
C ALA A 79 -4.89 -0.08 2.25
N ASP A 80 -3.93 0.82 2.12
CA ASP A 80 -3.89 1.89 1.15
C ASP A 80 -2.50 2.02 0.53
N THR A 81 -2.41 2.51 -0.71
CA THR A 81 -1.14 2.67 -1.42
C THR A 81 -1.19 3.89 -2.31
N LEU A 82 -0.24 4.80 -2.12
CA LEU A 82 -0.05 5.98 -2.96
C LEU A 82 1.36 6.03 -3.51
N VAL A 83 1.52 6.57 -4.72
CA VAL A 83 2.81 6.84 -5.33
C VAL A 83 3.11 8.32 -5.16
N GLU A 84 4.27 8.66 -4.60
CA GLU A 84 4.72 10.04 -4.47
C GLU A 84 5.20 10.57 -5.82
N ASP A 85 4.86 11.82 -6.13
CA ASP A 85 5.40 12.47 -7.31
C ASP A 85 6.91 12.67 -7.17
N PRO A 86 7.72 12.33 -8.20
CA PRO A 86 9.17 12.49 -8.11
C PRO A 86 9.66 13.91 -7.83
N ASP A 87 8.85 14.93 -8.17
CA ASP A 87 9.22 16.34 -8.05
C ASP A 87 8.47 17.07 -6.92
N ASP A 88 7.47 16.44 -6.29
CA ASP A 88 6.63 17.07 -5.25
C ASP A 88 6.12 16.05 -4.21
N THR A 89 6.65 16.14 -2.99
CA THR A 89 6.32 15.26 -1.86
C THR A 89 4.89 15.45 -1.33
N HIS A 90 4.18 16.48 -1.79
CA HIS A 90 2.79 16.76 -1.41
C HIS A 90 1.79 16.31 -2.49
N GLN A 91 2.27 15.82 -3.63
CA GLN A 91 1.45 15.31 -4.71
C GLN A 91 1.55 13.78 -4.77
N SER A 92 0.40 13.12 -4.68
CA SER A 92 0.30 11.68 -4.93
C SER A 92 -0.24 11.40 -6.33
N LEU A 93 0.22 10.30 -6.92
CA LEU A 93 -0.33 9.69 -8.11
C LEU A 93 -1.16 8.48 -7.65
N GLY A 94 -2.49 8.61 -7.72
CA GLY A 94 -3.46 7.59 -7.34
C GLY A 94 -3.68 6.51 -8.41
N GLN A 95 -4.84 5.84 -8.35
CA GLN A 95 -5.24 4.94 -9.44
C GLN A 95 -5.63 5.76 -10.67
N PRO A 96 -5.12 5.44 -11.87
CA PRO A 96 -5.48 6.19 -13.05
C PRO A 96 -6.94 5.95 -13.48
N ASP A 97 -7.67 7.01 -13.83
CA ASP A 97 -9.06 6.96 -14.34
C ASP A 97 -9.16 6.40 -15.76
N GLY A 98 -8.03 6.31 -16.47
CA GLY A 98 -7.99 5.84 -17.85
C GLY A 98 -6.59 5.75 -18.44
N ARG A 99 -6.52 5.30 -19.69
CA ARG A 99 -5.25 5.07 -20.41
C ARG A 99 -4.40 6.33 -20.57
N GLU A 100 -5.04 7.48 -20.80
CA GLU A 100 -4.34 8.76 -21.00
C GLU A 100 -3.67 9.22 -19.70
N GLN A 101 -4.41 9.21 -18.58
CA GLN A 101 -3.86 9.54 -17.27
C GLN A 101 -2.77 8.54 -16.85
N ALA A 102 -2.98 7.24 -17.11
CA ALA A 102 -1.96 6.22 -16.88
C ALA A 102 -0.68 6.47 -17.69
N ALA A 103 -0.79 6.84 -18.98
CA ALA A 103 0.36 7.18 -19.80
C ALA A 103 1.09 8.42 -19.27
N GLY A 104 0.33 9.45 -18.85
CA GLY A 104 0.89 10.63 -18.20
C GLY A 104 1.65 10.31 -16.92
N MET A 105 1.08 9.47 -16.05
CA MET A 105 1.75 8.97 -14.84
C MET A 105 3.02 8.19 -15.17
N LEU A 106 3.01 7.31 -16.17
CA LEU A 106 4.20 6.53 -16.56
C LEU A 106 5.31 7.42 -17.14
N LEU A 107 4.96 8.39 -17.98
CA LEU A 107 5.92 9.39 -18.48
C LEU A 107 6.49 10.21 -17.33
N ARG A 108 5.65 10.52 -16.34
CA ARG A 108 6.08 11.16 -15.11
C ARG A 108 7.10 10.25 -14.39
N LEU A 109 6.77 9.03 -14.04
CA LEU A 109 7.64 8.16 -13.23
C LEU A 109 8.90 7.65 -13.96
N SER A 110 8.91 7.68 -15.29
CA SER A 110 9.98 7.17 -16.15
C SER A 110 11.34 7.81 -15.85
N GLY A 111 12.36 6.96 -15.60
CA GLY A 111 13.74 7.36 -15.35
C GLY A 111 13.97 8.08 -14.02
N ARG A 112 12.94 8.15 -13.17
CA ARG A 112 12.96 8.89 -11.91
C ARG A 112 12.73 7.96 -10.72
N ARG A 113 13.48 8.23 -9.65
CA ARG A 113 13.25 7.59 -8.35
C ARG A 113 12.08 8.28 -7.66
N HIS A 114 11.17 7.48 -7.14
CA HIS A 114 9.98 7.94 -6.40
C HIS A 114 9.70 6.98 -5.24
N LEU A 115 8.91 7.44 -4.27
CA LEU A 115 8.45 6.60 -3.17
C LEU A 115 7.08 6.01 -3.49
N VAL A 116 6.92 4.73 -3.21
CA VAL A 116 5.61 4.10 -3.10
C VAL A 116 5.34 3.92 -1.61
N TRP A 117 4.32 4.57 -1.11
CA TRP A 117 3.88 4.50 0.28
C TRP A 117 2.77 3.48 0.41
N SER A 118 2.88 2.59 1.39
CA SER A 118 1.84 1.61 1.73
C SER A 118 1.46 1.74 3.20
N GLY A 119 0.18 1.96 3.44
CA GLY A 119 -0.42 1.93 4.77
C GLY A 119 -1.19 0.63 4.97
N THR A 120 -1.08 0.02 6.14
CA THR A 120 -1.83 -1.19 6.50
C THR A 120 -2.31 -1.10 7.94
N THR A 121 -3.56 -1.47 8.19
CA THR A 121 -4.11 -1.59 9.55
C THR A 121 -4.76 -2.95 9.74
N LEU A 122 -4.36 -3.63 10.81
CA LEU A 122 -4.96 -4.88 11.27
C LEU A 122 -5.89 -4.58 12.44
N LEU A 123 -7.14 -4.97 12.28
CA LEU A 123 -8.17 -5.01 13.32
C LEU A 123 -8.26 -6.43 13.86
N THR A 124 -8.14 -6.58 15.18
CA THR A 124 -8.34 -7.85 15.89
C THR A 124 -9.29 -7.65 17.05
N ARG A 125 -9.98 -8.71 17.44
CA ARG A 125 -10.86 -8.68 18.61
C ARG A 125 -10.06 -8.83 19.90
N ASP A 126 -10.20 -7.87 20.78
CA ASP A 126 -9.87 -8.01 22.21
C ASP A 126 -11.20 -8.21 22.99
N ALA A 127 -11.12 -8.65 24.24
CA ALA A 127 -12.23 -9.16 25.06
C ALA A 127 -13.53 -8.32 25.04
N ALA A 128 -13.45 -7.02 24.76
CA ALA A 128 -14.61 -6.12 24.68
C ALA A 128 -14.64 -5.20 23.44
N ASP A 129 -13.58 -5.10 22.64
CA ASP A 129 -13.52 -4.12 21.53
C ASP A 129 -12.57 -4.54 20.40
N TRP A 130 -12.66 -3.84 19.29
CA TRP A 130 -11.78 -3.95 18.14
C TRP A 130 -10.54 -3.07 18.30
N VAL A 131 -9.43 -3.71 18.62
CA VAL A 131 -8.12 -3.05 18.69
C VAL A 131 -7.48 -3.02 17.31
N SER A 132 -6.81 -1.91 17.00
CA SER A 132 -6.16 -1.68 15.70
C SER A 132 -4.66 -1.46 15.86
N GLN A 133 -3.88 -2.09 14.99
CA GLN A 133 -2.46 -1.81 14.82
C GLN A 133 -2.21 -1.34 13.40
N SER A 134 -1.49 -0.23 13.25
CA SER A 134 -1.27 0.42 11.95
C SER A 134 0.21 0.57 11.65
N TRP A 135 0.58 0.37 10.39
CA TRP A 135 1.93 0.52 9.87
C TRP A 135 1.89 1.33 8.58
N ILE A 136 2.89 2.20 8.40
CA ILE A 136 3.12 2.95 7.17
C ILE A 136 4.58 2.73 6.77
N GLU A 137 4.77 2.19 5.57
CA GLU A 137 6.07 1.85 5.02
C GLU A 137 6.23 2.47 3.63
N SER A 138 7.47 2.58 3.16
CA SER A 138 7.77 3.02 1.80
C SER A 138 8.83 2.17 1.13
N ALA A 139 8.77 2.15 -0.20
CA ALA A 139 9.80 1.60 -1.06
C ALA A 139 10.21 2.63 -2.11
N THR A 140 11.52 2.77 -2.35
CA THR A 140 11.99 3.55 -3.49
C THR A 140 11.92 2.72 -4.77
N VAL A 141 11.31 3.29 -5.81
CA VAL A 141 11.11 2.66 -7.12
C VAL A 141 11.72 3.54 -8.22
N GLU A 142 12.31 2.92 -9.24
CA GLU A 142 12.77 3.57 -10.47
C GLU A 142 12.26 2.77 -11.67
N VAL A 143 11.60 3.45 -12.62
CA VAL A 143 11.14 2.81 -13.87
C VAL A 143 12.16 3.09 -14.97
N CYS A 144 12.98 2.10 -15.33
CA CYS A 144 14.00 2.24 -16.37
C CYS A 144 13.50 1.82 -17.76
N TRP A 145 13.79 2.61 -18.79
CA TRP A 145 13.50 2.26 -20.20
C TRP A 145 14.47 1.26 -20.84
N ASN A 146 15.51 0.82 -20.13
CA ASN A 146 16.45 -0.19 -20.63
C ASN A 146 17.14 -0.87 -19.43
N CYS A 147 16.58 -1.97 -18.94
CA CYS A 147 17.15 -2.69 -17.79
C CYS A 147 18.31 -3.64 -18.17
N SER A 148 18.73 -3.68 -19.44
CA SER A 148 19.75 -4.62 -19.95
C SER A 148 21.22 -4.17 -19.79
N THR A 149 21.55 -2.98 -19.27
CA THR A 149 22.96 -2.51 -19.24
C THR A 149 23.48 -1.92 -17.93
N ARG A 150 22.73 -1.90 -16.82
CA ARG A 150 23.23 -1.38 -15.52
C ARG A 150 23.78 -2.43 -14.55
N ASN A 151 24.23 -3.58 -15.04
CA ASN A 151 24.94 -4.56 -14.22
C ASN A 151 26.41 -4.69 -14.66
N HIS A 152 27.16 -3.59 -14.64
CA HIS A 152 28.62 -3.63 -14.62
C HIS A 152 29.10 -3.01 -13.31
N GLY A 153 29.58 -3.88 -12.42
CA GLY A 153 30.13 -3.50 -11.14
C GLY A 153 31.22 -2.46 -11.30
N ARG A 154 31.11 -1.38 -10.51
CA ARG A 154 32.25 -0.53 -10.20
C ARG A 154 33.22 -1.33 -9.33
N ALA A 155 34.07 -2.14 -9.94
CA ALA A 155 35.34 -2.51 -9.34
C ALA A 155 36.16 -1.22 -9.25
N ARG A 156 36.38 -0.72 -8.03
CA ARG A 156 37.40 0.31 -7.77
C ARG A 156 38.77 -0.31 -8.09
N PRO A 157 39.61 0.27 -8.96
CA PRO A 157 40.98 -0.19 -9.08
C PRO A 157 41.73 0.12 -7.77
N ALA A 158 42.46 -0.88 -7.25
CA ALA A 158 43.34 -0.70 -6.11
C ALA A 158 44.52 0.22 -6.50
N PRO A 159 44.99 1.12 -5.60
CA PRO A 159 46.17 1.91 -5.88
C PRO A 159 47.42 1.00 -5.84
N MET A 160 48.13 0.90 -6.96
CA MET A 160 49.50 0.40 -6.99
C MET A 160 50.44 1.51 -6.53
N THR A 161 51.09 1.32 -5.38
CA THR A 161 52.29 2.07 -5.02
C THR A 161 53.51 1.17 -5.14
N SER A 162 54.43 1.62 -5.99
CA SER A 162 55.71 1.03 -6.34
C SER A 162 56.60 0.83 -5.12
N LEU A 163 57.22 -0.35 -5.02
CA LEU A 163 58.48 -0.53 -4.30
C LEU A 163 59.59 0.17 -5.09
N ALA A 164 60.44 0.90 -4.38
CA ALA A 164 61.76 1.33 -4.81
C ALA A 164 62.75 0.86 -3.73
#